data_AF-A0ABD0URL7-F1
#
_entry.id   AF-A0ABD0URL7-F1
#
_cell.length_a   1.000
_cell.length_b   1.000
_cell.length_c   1.000
_cell.angle_alpha   90.00
_cell.angle_beta   90.00
_cell.angle_gamma   90.00
#
_symmetry.space_group_name_H-M   'P 1'
#
loop_
_entity.id
_entity.type
_entity.pdbx_description
1 polymer ?
#
loop_
_entity_poly.entity_id
_entity_poly.type
_entity_poly.pdbx_seq_one_letter_code
_entity_poly.pdbx_strand_id
1 'polypeptide(L)' 'MVFIGGKQLQKLVGDLKSKLKKPMKSKKPYNKMNKTDSMKVEINSRKAQKLISETLKIADSPAGHMSYAF' A
#
# COMPACT_ATOMS: atom_id res chain seq x y z
N MET A 1 44.02 11.58 13.74
CA MET A 1 42.62 11.07 13.79
C MET A 1 41.79 11.92 12.84
N VAL A 2 41.57 11.46 11.60
CA VAL A 2 40.77 12.21 10.61
C VAL A 2 39.30 11.95 10.92
N PHE A 3 38.53 13.00 11.21
CA PHE A 3 37.09 12.90 11.46
C PHE A 3 36.33 12.60 10.15
N ILE A 4 36.28 11.32 9.76
CA ILE A 4 35.54 10.85 8.57
C ILE A 4 34.00 10.93 8.79
N GLY A 5 33.53 11.21 10.01
CA GLY A 5 32.10 11.26 10.35
C GLY A 5 31.33 12.45 9.74
N GLY A 6 31.95 13.64 9.64
CA GLY A 6 31.26 14.86 9.20
C GLY A 6 30.83 14.83 7.72
N LYS A 7 31.71 14.34 6.83
CA LYS A 7 31.41 14.22 5.38
C LYS A 7 30.35 13.15 5.10
N GLN A 8 30.37 12.05 5.85
CA GLN A 8 29.38 10.98 5.70
C GLN A 8 27.98 11.44 6.11
N LEU A 9 27.88 12.20 7.22
CA LEU A 9 26.61 12.77 7.67
C LEU A 9 26.05 13.80 6.69
N GLN A 10 26.90 14.69 6.14
CA GLN A 10 26.46 15.65 5.13
C GLN A 10 25.93 14.96 3.87
N LYS A 11 26.59 13.89 3.42
CA LYS A 11 26.12 13.09 2.28
C LYS A 11 24.77 12.44 2.57
N LEU A 12 24.59 11.85 3.76
CA LEU A 12 23.35 11.22 4.17
C LEU A 12 22.18 12.22 4.24
N VAL A 13 22.41 13.38 4.84
CA VAL A 13 21.40 14.45 4.95
C VAL A 13 21.05 15.01 3.56
N GLY A 14 22.04 15.16 2.68
CA GLY A 14 21.83 15.55 1.29
C GLY A 14 20.98 14.54 0.52
N ASP A 15 21.30 13.25 0.65
CA ASP A 15 20.56 12.16 0.01
C ASP A 15 19.12 12.09 0.52
N LEU A 16 18.90 12.21 1.83
CA LEU A 16 17.57 12.22 2.44
C LEU A 16 16.74 13.41 1.95
N LYS A 17 17.32 14.62 1.95
CA LYS A 17 16.65 15.84 1.47
C LYS A 17 16.28 15.73 -0.02
N SER A 18 17.13 15.08 -0.82
CA SER A 18 16.85 14.84 -2.24
C SER A 18 15.72 13.83 -2.47
N LYS A 19 15.61 12.81 -1.61
CA LYS A 19 14.52 11.82 -1.65
C LYS A 19 13.19 12.42 -1.20
N LEU A 20 13.19 13.30 -0.19
CA LEU A 20 12.00 14.04 0.26
C LEU A 20 11.51 15.07 -0.76
N LYS A 21 12.42 15.75 -1.47
CA LYS A 21 12.07 16.73 -2.51
C LYS A 21 11.62 16.11 -3.83
N LYS A 22 11.91 14.83 -4.06
CA LYS A 22 11.42 14.14 -5.25
C LYS A 22 9.91 13.91 -5.07
N PRO A 23 9.04 14.50 -5.92
CA PRO A 23 7.66 14.07 -5.94
C PRO A 23 7.67 12.58 -6.26
N MET A 24 7.13 11.75 -5.35
CA MET A 24 6.84 10.35 -5.66
C MET A 24 6.03 10.40 -6.95
N LYS A 25 6.58 9.84 -8.04
CA LYS A 25 5.91 9.85 -9.35
C LYS A 25 4.46 9.45 -9.10
N SER A 26 3.54 10.39 -9.24
CA SER A 26 2.12 10.11 -9.03
C SER A 26 1.78 9.06 -10.08
N LYS A 27 1.50 7.84 -9.63
CA LYS A 27 0.95 6.83 -10.52
C LYS A 27 -0.28 7.48 -11.14
N LYS A 28 -0.44 7.38 -12.46
CA LYS A 28 -1.63 7.89 -13.14
C LYS A 28 -2.86 7.46 -12.32
N PRO A 29 -3.82 8.36 -12.06
CA PRO A 29 -5.02 7.98 -11.32
C PRO A 29 -5.60 6.76 -12.01
N TYR A 30 -5.70 5.66 -11.26
CA TYR A 30 -6.24 4.42 -11.78
C TYR A 30 -7.65 4.72 -12.30
N ASN A 31 -7.89 4.44 -13.58
CA ASN A 31 -9.21 4.63 -14.15
C ASN A 31 -10.13 3.58 -13.54
N LYS A 32 -10.92 3.99 -12.54
CA LYS A 32 -11.85 3.12 -11.84
C LYS A 32 -12.98 2.79 -12.79
N MET A 33 -12.94 1.59 -13.37
CA MET A 33 -14.07 1.04 -14.10
C MET A 33 -15.20 0.72 -13.14
N ASN A 34 -16.43 0.99 -13.59
CA ASN A 34 -17.62 0.52 -12.87
C ASN A 34 -17.67 -1.01 -12.91
N LYS A 35 -18.26 -1.61 -11.88
CA LYS A 35 -18.54 -3.05 -11.88
C LYS A 35 -19.56 -3.37 -12.99
N THR A 36 -19.31 -4.42 -13.75
CA THR A 36 -20.28 -4.96 -14.71
C THR A 36 -21.49 -5.53 -13.98
N ASP A 37 -22.62 -5.68 -14.66
CA ASP A 37 -23.83 -6.22 -14.03
C ASP A 37 -23.67 -7.67 -13.59
N SER A 38 -22.90 -8.48 -14.34
CA SER A 38 -22.51 -9.84 -13.93
C SER A 38 -21.74 -9.85 -12.61
N MET A 39 -20.72 -9.00 -12.48
CA MET A 39 -19.93 -8.89 -11.25
C MET A 39 -20.80 -8.46 -10.06
N LYS A 40 -21.78 -7.58 -10.26
CA LYS A 40 -22.69 -7.15 -9.17
C LYS A 40 -23.50 -8.33 -8.63
N VAL A 41 -24.04 -9.17 -9.52
CA VAL A 41 -24.80 -10.37 -9.12
C VAL A 41 -23.92 -11.34 -8.34
N GLU A 42 -22.70 -11.60 -8.80
CA GLU A 42 -21.76 -12.51 -8.14
C GLU A 42 -21.31 -11.98 -6.76
N ILE A 43 -20.99 -10.70 -6.64
CA ILE A 43 -20.58 -10.06 -5.38
C ILE A 43 -21.72 -10.04 -4.36
N ASN A 44 -22.97 -9.95 -4.82
CA ASN A 44 -24.15 -9.97 -3.95
C ASN A 44 -24.48 -11.38 -3.44
N SER A 45 -23.80 -12.42 -3.91
CA SER A 45 -23.96 -13.77 -3.36
C SER A 45 -23.50 -13.82 -1.89
N ARG A 46 -24.17 -14.65 -1.08
CA ARG A 46 -23.86 -14.79 0.36
C ARG A 46 -22.41 -15.25 0.60
N LYS A 47 -21.90 -16.13 -0.26
CA LYS A 47 -20.53 -16.67 -0.17
C LYS A 47 -19.49 -15.58 -0.44
N ALA A 48 -19.71 -14.76 -1.47
CA ALA A 48 -18.81 -13.64 -1.78
C ALA A 48 -18.82 -12.59 -0.65
N GLN A 49 -19.99 -12.23 -0.13
CA GLN A 49 -20.08 -11.28 0.99
C GLN A 49 -19.35 -11.76 2.24
N LYS A 50 -19.45 -13.06 2.56
CA LYS A 50 -18.72 -13.66 3.69
C LYS A 50 -17.21 -13.48 3.53
N LEU A 51 -16.66 -13.87 2.37
CA LEU A 51 -15.22 -13.74 2.07
C LEU A 51 -14.75 -12.28 2.10
N ILE A 52 -15.54 -11.36 1.54
CA ILE A 52 -15.25 -9.92 1.57
C ILE A 52 -15.19 -9.42 3.01
N SER A 53 -16.15 -9.81 3.85
CA SER A 53 -16.21 -9.38 5.25
C SER A 53 -15.04 -9.91 6.09
N GLU A 54 -14.63 -11.16 5.88
CA GLU A 54 -13.50 -11.77 6.57
C GLU A 54 -12.19 -11.09 6.17
N THR A 55 -12.00 -10.85 4.87
CA THR A 55 -10.83 -10.14 4.35
C THR A 55 -10.75 -8.71 4.87
N LEU A 56 -11.88 -8.00 4.95
CA LEU A 56 -11.94 -6.63 5.44
C LEU A 56 -11.57 -6.53 6.92
N LYS A 57 -12.06 -7.46 7.75
CA LYS A 57 -11.65 -7.56 9.17
C LYS A 57 -10.16 -7.81 9.36
N ILE A 58 -9.55 -8.64 8.50
CA ILE A 58 -8.10 -8.90 8.53
C ILE A 58 -7.32 -7.65 8.14
N ALA A 59 -7.78 -6.94 7.10
CA ALA A 59 -7.13 -5.71 6.64
C ALA A 59 -7.17 -4.59 7.69
N ASP A 60 -8.28 -4.46 8.42
CA ASP A 60 -8.45 -3.46 9.49
C ASP A 60 -7.57 -3.74 10.72
N SER A 61 -7.14 -4.99 10.94
CA SER A 61 -6.30 -5.38 12.07
C SER A 61 -4.98 -6.02 11.60
N PRO A 62 -4.03 -5.22 11.05
CA PRO A 62 -2.80 -5.73 10.45
C PRO A 62 -1.81 -6.36 11.45
N ALA A 63 -2.09 -6.30 12.75
CA ALA A 63 -1.21 -6.82 13.80
C ALA A 63 -1.30 -8.35 14.01
N GLY A 64 -2.20 -9.05 13.30
CA GLY A 64 -2.57 -10.43 13.64
C GLY A 64 -2.00 -11.55 12.78
N HIS A 65 -2.35 -11.63 11.49
CA HIS A 65 -1.93 -12.74 10.63
C HIS A 65 -2.27 -12.42 9.17
N MET A 66 -1.27 -12.31 8.30
CA MET A 66 -1.46 -12.23 6.85
C MET A 66 -1.68 -13.66 6.30
N SER A 67 -2.80 -14.29 6.64
CA SER A 67 -3.26 -15.47 5.90
C SER A 67 -4.49 -15.10 5.10
N TYR A 68 -4.33 -15.02 3.79
CA TYR A 68 -5.47 -14.90 2.90
C TYR A 68 -6.34 -16.17 3.03
N ALA A 69 -7.64 -15.98 3.24
CA ALA A 69 -8.61 -17.06 3.24
C ALA A 69 -8.96 -17.43 1.80
N PHE A 70 -8.12 -18.23 1.16
CA PHE A 70 -8.47 -18.94 -0.08
C PHE A 70 -8.24 -20.43 0.08
#